data_AF-A0A2N2RLP7-F1
#
_entry.id   AF-A0A2N2RLP7-F1
#
_cell.length_a   1.000
_cell.length_b   1.000
_cell.length_c   1.000
_cell.angle_alpha   90.00
_cell.angle_beta   90.00
_cell.angle_gamma   90.00
#
_symmetry.space_group_name_H-M   'P 1'
#
loop_
_entity.id
_entity.type
_entity.pdbx_description
1 polymer ?
#
loop_
_entity_poly.entity_id
_entity_poly.type
_entity_poly.pdbx_seq_one_letter_code
_entity_poly.pdbx_strand_id
1 'polypeptide(L)'
;MEIDLRTVAIKPLRHTFDHIARRFGDKPASRYQEGTYDIQQTDIFHYRPMWEPELQLFDKRRTKVQMKDWYALKDPRQFYYGAWTIARSRQQDAAESSFDMIEERGLADIVPEEIKQTALAVLVPLRHVEWGGNMGNSYISAYGYGTAITQPCLYHAMDHLAVAQYLTRIGLVLEGPEALDSAKDAWMNGAMWQPMRQHVENVLVVQDWFEIFVAQNLVLEGLTYPLVYDYLDGDFSANGGTVISMMTRFMGEWSTETGKWVDAQIKVAAAESAENKALISDWVKQYRPLVLAALAPIAQRAFGDQAETVLAEVTAQFNARCTKSGLAV
;
A
#
# COMPACT_ATOMS: atom_id res chain seq x y z
N MET A 1 32.17 -8.32 36.18
CA MET A 1 32.41 -9.77 35.99
C MET A 1 31.32 -10.26 35.07
N GLU A 2 31.59 -10.33 33.77
CA GLU A 2 30.66 -10.88 32.79
C GLU A 2 30.61 -12.39 32.98
N ILE A 3 29.44 -12.93 33.30
CA ILE A 3 29.22 -14.37 33.40
C ILE A 3 28.96 -14.86 31.98
N ASP A 4 30.00 -15.36 31.32
CA ASP A 4 29.86 -15.99 30.01
C ASP A 4 29.36 -17.43 30.20
N LEU A 5 28.08 -17.66 29.85
CA LEU A 5 27.44 -18.95 29.97
C LEU A 5 28.03 -19.91 28.92
N ARG A 6 28.87 -20.84 29.36
CA ARG A 6 29.42 -21.90 28.48
C ARG A 6 28.29 -22.78 27.98
N THR A 7 27.97 -22.65 26.70
CA THR A 7 27.04 -23.54 25.99
C THR A 7 27.81 -24.63 25.25
N VAL A 8 27.25 -25.85 25.20
CA VAL A 8 27.84 -26.94 24.40
C VAL A 8 27.44 -26.71 22.94
N ALA A 9 28.41 -26.35 22.10
CA ALA A 9 28.19 -26.17 20.67
C ALA A 9 28.15 -27.53 19.95
N ILE A 10 26.99 -27.90 19.41
CA ILE A 10 26.83 -29.08 18.55
C ILE A 10 27.10 -28.66 17.10
N LYS A 11 28.02 -29.34 16.41
CA LYS A 11 28.31 -29.07 15.00
C LYS A 11 27.13 -29.56 14.14
N PRO A 12 26.42 -28.68 13.42
CA PRO A 12 25.31 -29.08 12.56
C PRO A 12 25.82 -29.75 11.27
N LEU A 13 24.99 -30.62 10.67
CA LEU A 13 25.31 -31.28 9.40
C LEU A 13 25.15 -30.34 8.18
N ARG A 14 24.28 -29.33 8.31
CA ARG A 14 24.00 -28.26 7.36
C ARG A 14 23.45 -27.05 8.12
N HIS A 15 23.51 -25.86 7.56
CA HIS A 15 23.09 -24.64 8.25
C HIS A 15 21.70 -24.14 7.87
N THR A 16 21.18 -24.52 6.70
CA THR A 16 19.86 -24.10 6.21
C THR A 16 19.27 -25.15 5.25
N PHE A 17 18.10 -24.86 4.67
CA PHE A 17 17.45 -25.70 3.67
C PHE A 17 18.17 -25.66 2.32
N ASP A 18 18.05 -26.73 1.54
CA ASP A 18 18.81 -26.88 0.29
C ASP A 18 18.47 -25.80 -0.75
N HIS A 19 17.23 -25.32 -0.82
CA HIS A 19 16.83 -24.24 -1.72
C HIS A 19 17.47 -22.89 -1.33
N ILE A 20 17.56 -22.61 -0.03
CA ILE A 20 18.24 -21.42 0.49
C ILE A 20 19.74 -21.52 0.25
N ALA A 21 20.35 -22.69 0.52
CA ALA A 21 21.77 -22.91 0.29
C ALA A 21 22.16 -22.73 -1.19
N ARG A 22 21.30 -23.16 -2.13
CA ARG A 22 21.52 -22.92 -3.58
C ARG A 22 21.55 -21.43 -3.94
N ARG A 23 20.78 -20.58 -3.24
CA ARG A 23 20.72 -19.14 -3.50
C ARG A 23 21.81 -18.34 -2.78
N PHE A 24 22.12 -18.70 -1.53
CA PHE A 24 22.91 -17.84 -0.63
C PHE A 24 24.16 -18.53 -0.05
N GLY A 25 24.40 -19.80 -0.37
CA GLY A 25 25.41 -20.67 0.23
C GLY A 25 24.94 -21.37 1.51
N ASP A 26 25.59 -22.46 1.90
CA ASP A 26 25.30 -23.20 3.15
C ASP A 26 25.85 -22.45 4.37
N LYS A 27 25.10 -21.44 4.79
CA LYS A 27 25.36 -20.63 5.98
C LYS A 27 24.03 -20.38 6.71
N PRO A 28 24.04 -20.02 8.00
CA PRO A 28 22.82 -19.67 8.70
C PRO A 28 22.04 -18.58 7.95
N ALA A 29 20.78 -18.86 7.63
CA ALA A 29 19.91 -17.97 6.88
C ALA A 29 19.04 -17.12 7.81
N SER A 30 18.56 -15.98 7.32
CA SER A 30 17.60 -15.16 8.07
C SER A 30 16.21 -15.81 8.06
N ARG A 31 15.37 -15.46 9.03
CA ARG A 31 13.95 -15.89 9.05
C ARG A 31 13.18 -15.45 7.80
N TYR A 32 13.50 -14.28 7.26
CA TYR A 32 12.96 -13.83 5.98
C TYR A 32 13.40 -14.73 4.82
N GLN A 33 14.68 -15.10 4.76
CA GLN A 33 15.17 -15.97 3.68
C GLN A 33 14.45 -17.31 3.68
N GLU A 34 14.38 -17.99 4.83
CA GLU A 34 13.71 -19.29 4.95
C GLU A 34 12.18 -19.20 4.81
N GLY A 35 11.59 -18.05 5.16
CA GLY A 35 10.14 -17.83 5.08
C GLY A 35 9.64 -17.35 3.71
N THR A 36 10.53 -17.04 2.77
CA THR A 36 10.17 -16.37 1.51
C THR A 36 10.71 -17.06 0.27
N TYR A 37 11.99 -17.47 0.22
CA TYR A 37 12.59 -17.87 -1.05
C TYR A 37 12.23 -19.30 -1.45
N ASP A 38 11.82 -19.49 -2.71
CA ASP A 38 11.49 -20.79 -3.34
C ASP A 38 10.47 -21.66 -2.59
N ILE A 39 9.55 -21.04 -1.83
CA ILE A 39 8.48 -21.75 -1.12
C ILE A 39 7.29 -22.06 -2.04
N GLN A 40 7.12 -21.30 -3.12
CA GLN A 40 6.04 -21.50 -4.10
C GLN A 40 6.29 -22.76 -4.95
N GLN A 41 5.26 -23.54 -5.21
CA GLN A 41 5.30 -24.59 -6.22
C GLN A 41 5.54 -24.01 -7.63
N THR A 42 6.54 -24.53 -8.34
CA THR A 42 6.91 -24.05 -9.69
C THR A 42 6.51 -25.02 -10.80
N ASP A 43 6.36 -26.31 -10.50
CA ASP A 43 6.20 -27.37 -11.49
C ASP A 43 5.27 -28.48 -10.98
N ILE A 44 4.92 -29.42 -11.85
CA ILE A 44 4.10 -30.62 -11.55
C ILE A 44 2.69 -30.25 -11.06
N PHE A 45 2.02 -29.37 -11.80
CA PHE A 45 0.61 -29.08 -11.58
C PHE A 45 -0.25 -30.23 -12.14
N HIS A 46 -1.10 -30.81 -11.28
CA HIS A 46 -1.92 -31.98 -11.65
C HIS A 46 -3.11 -31.60 -12.54
N TYR A 47 -3.62 -30.37 -12.41
CA TYR A 47 -4.82 -29.91 -13.08
C TYR A 47 -4.64 -28.48 -13.59
N ARG A 48 -5.36 -28.15 -14.67
CA ARG A 48 -5.52 -26.78 -15.13
C ARG A 48 -6.57 -26.05 -14.28
N PRO A 49 -6.44 -24.72 -14.08
CA PRO A 49 -7.51 -23.94 -13.47
C PRO A 49 -8.78 -24.02 -14.32
N MET A 50 -9.93 -24.32 -13.71
CA MET A 50 -11.21 -24.39 -14.45
C MET A 50 -11.70 -23.02 -14.91
N TRP A 51 -11.24 -21.94 -14.25
CA TRP A 51 -11.62 -20.56 -14.51
C TRP A 51 -10.68 -19.82 -15.47
N GLU A 52 -9.52 -20.41 -15.81
CA GLU A 52 -8.53 -19.89 -16.78
C GLU A 52 -7.70 -21.06 -17.36
N PRO A 53 -8.31 -21.89 -18.24
CA PRO A 53 -7.70 -23.16 -18.68
C PRO A 53 -6.41 -23.02 -19.50
N GLU A 54 -6.17 -21.85 -20.08
CA GLU A 54 -5.00 -21.52 -20.91
C GLU A 54 -3.71 -21.32 -20.09
N LEU A 55 -3.83 -21.07 -18.78
CA LEU A 55 -2.70 -20.86 -17.86
C LEU A 55 -2.51 -22.05 -16.89
N GLN A 56 -1.40 -22.03 -16.16
CA GLN A 56 -1.14 -22.93 -15.01
C GLN A 56 -1.49 -22.24 -13.67
N LEU A 57 -1.52 -22.96 -12.55
CA LEU A 57 -1.89 -22.38 -11.24
C LEU A 57 -1.00 -21.20 -10.84
N PHE A 58 0.32 -21.29 -11.06
CA PHE A 58 1.26 -20.17 -10.90
C PHE A 58 1.96 -19.88 -12.24
N ASP A 59 1.30 -19.13 -13.13
CA ASP A 59 1.80 -18.87 -14.47
C ASP A 59 2.41 -17.46 -14.59
N LYS A 60 3.67 -17.38 -15.00
CA LYS A 60 4.39 -16.11 -15.21
C LYS A 60 3.73 -15.24 -16.28
N ARG A 61 2.93 -15.83 -17.18
CA ARG A 61 2.24 -15.12 -18.27
C ARG A 61 1.05 -14.27 -17.80
N ARG A 62 0.67 -14.32 -16.51
CA ARG A 62 -0.36 -13.42 -15.93
C ARG A 62 0.06 -11.96 -15.84
N THR A 63 1.31 -11.66 -16.14
CA THR A 63 1.77 -10.29 -16.36
C THR A 63 2.63 -10.22 -17.62
N LYS A 64 2.60 -9.06 -18.27
CA LYS A 64 3.48 -8.72 -19.37
C LYS A 64 4.92 -8.51 -18.90
N VAL A 65 5.14 -8.13 -17.64
CA VAL A 65 6.49 -7.97 -17.05
C VAL A 65 7.24 -9.29 -17.07
N GLN A 66 8.48 -9.27 -17.53
CA GLN A 66 9.34 -10.45 -17.60
C GLN A 66 10.48 -10.34 -16.60
N MET A 67 10.68 -11.37 -15.77
CA MET A 67 11.81 -11.45 -14.83
C MET A 67 12.57 -12.75 -15.03
N LYS A 68 13.90 -12.71 -15.07
CA LYS A 68 14.75 -13.92 -15.00
C LYS A 68 14.56 -14.65 -13.69
N ASP A 69 14.51 -13.91 -12.59
CA ASP A 69 14.25 -14.42 -11.25
C ASP A 69 13.27 -13.50 -10.51
N TRP A 70 12.04 -13.97 -10.32
CA TRP A 70 11.01 -13.23 -9.60
C TRP A 70 11.35 -13.00 -8.12
N TYR A 71 12.26 -13.79 -7.55
CA TYR A 71 12.75 -13.58 -6.18
C TYR A 71 13.76 -12.42 -6.05
N ALA A 72 14.09 -11.73 -7.16
CA ALA A 72 14.79 -10.45 -7.13
C ALA A 72 13.91 -9.32 -6.55
N LEU A 73 12.58 -9.45 -6.64
CA LEU A 73 11.57 -8.55 -6.07
C LEU A 73 11.46 -8.73 -4.54
N LYS A 74 12.56 -8.48 -3.84
CA LYS A 74 12.65 -8.65 -2.39
C LYS A 74 12.08 -7.45 -1.63
N ASP A 75 11.51 -7.71 -0.47
CA ASP A 75 11.06 -6.67 0.45
C ASP A 75 12.24 -6.13 1.27
N PRO A 76 12.64 -4.84 1.12
CA PRO A 76 13.72 -4.26 1.90
C PRO A 76 13.44 -4.23 3.41
N ARG A 77 12.16 -4.31 3.83
CA ARG A 77 11.74 -4.37 5.23
C ARG A 77 11.94 -5.75 5.86
N GLN A 78 12.22 -6.77 5.04
CA GLN A 78 12.41 -8.17 5.48
C GLN A 78 11.17 -8.74 6.19
N PHE A 79 9.98 -8.28 5.81
CA PHE A 79 8.73 -8.77 6.37
C PHE A 79 8.45 -10.19 5.89
N TYR A 80 8.64 -11.15 6.79
CA TYR A 80 7.85 -12.39 6.86
C TYR A 80 6.72 -12.20 7.87
N TYR A 81 5.76 -13.13 7.95
CA TYR A 81 4.53 -12.96 8.74
C TYR A 81 4.77 -12.40 10.15
N GLY A 82 5.70 -12.98 10.91
CA GLY A 82 5.99 -12.53 12.27
C GLY A 82 6.58 -11.12 12.36
N ALA A 83 7.46 -10.73 11.43
CA ALA A 83 8.02 -9.39 11.42
C ALA A 83 6.96 -8.33 11.07
N TRP A 84 6.06 -8.65 10.12
CA TRP A 84 4.94 -7.78 9.76
C TRP A 84 3.96 -7.61 10.92
N THR A 85 3.52 -8.70 11.59
CA THR A 85 2.58 -8.59 12.72
C THR A 85 3.16 -7.82 13.90
N ILE A 86 4.46 -7.97 14.19
CA ILE A 86 5.14 -7.19 15.23
C ILE A 86 5.16 -5.69 14.87
N ALA A 87 5.45 -5.35 13.61
CA ALA A 87 5.44 -3.97 13.15
C ALA A 87 4.05 -3.35 13.26
N ARG A 88 3.02 -4.05 12.76
CA ARG A 88 1.63 -3.58 12.82
C ARG A 88 1.06 -3.53 14.23
N SER A 89 1.40 -4.47 15.11
CA SER A 89 1.00 -4.41 16.52
C SER A 89 1.47 -3.12 17.19
N ARG A 90 2.72 -2.70 16.95
CA ARG A 90 3.24 -1.44 17.52
C ARG A 90 2.54 -0.20 16.97
N GLN A 91 2.25 -0.19 15.67
CA GLN A 91 1.54 0.92 15.03
C GLN A 91 0.08 0.99 15.46
N GLN A 92 -0.60 -0.16 15.58
CA GLN A 92 -1.95 -0.28 16.13
C GLN A 92 -1.98 0.25 17.56
N ASP A 93 -1.10 -0.19 18.45
CA ASP A 93 -1.07 0.28 19.85
C ASP A 93 -0.94 1.81 19.94
N ALA A 94 -0.12 2.42 19.07
CA ALA A 94 0.05 3.87 19.02
C ALA A 94 -1.18 4.61 18.48
N ALA A 95 -1.84 4.04 17.47
CA ALA A 95 -3.08 4.58 16.91
C ALA A 95 -4.25 4.45 17.91
N GLU A 96 -4.45 3.28 18.50
CA GLU A 96 -5.45 3.03 19.54
C GLU A 96 -5.27 3.96 20.74
N SER A 97 -4.03 4.12 21.24
CA SER A 97 -3.76 5.08 22.32
C SER A 97 -4.14 6.53 21.94
N SER A 98 -4.06 6.89 20.65
CA SER A 98 -4.47 8.22 20.18
C SER A 98 -5.99 8.35 20.16
N PHE A 99 -6.70 7.34 19.65
CA PHE A 99 -8.17 7.31 19.67
C PHE A 99 -8.73 7.29 21.10
N ASP A 100 -8.19 6.45 21.99
CA ASP A 100 -8.62 6.36 23.38
C ASP A 100 -8.50 7.73 24.08
N MET A 101 -7.36 8.43 23.89
CA MET A 101 -7.17 9.76 24.45
C MET A 101 -8.20 10.78 23.93
N ILE A 102 -8.56 10.70 22.64
CA ILE A 102 -9.51 11.59 22.00
C ILE A 102 -10.92 11.34 22.52
N GLU A 103 -11.33 10.08 22.58
CA GLU A 103 -12.65 9.64 23.03
C GLU A 103 -12.86 9.93 24.54
N GLU A 104 -11.90 9.55 25.39
CA GLU A 104 -12.00 9.76 26.85
C GLU A 104 -12.08 11.23 27.25
N ARG A 105 -11.49 12.12 26.46
CA ARG A 105 -11.41 13.56 26.76
C ARG A 105 -12.34 14.42 25.91
N GLY A 106 -13.13 13.82 25.02
CA GLY A 106 -14.01 14.55 24.11
C GLY A 106 -13.26 15.53 23.20
N LEU A 107 -12.04 15.18 22.75
CA LEU A 107 -11.23 16.09 21.94
C LEU A 107 -11.79 16.30 20.52
N ALA A 108 -12.71 15.46 20.06
CA ALA A 108 -13.41 15.69 18.80
C ALA A 108 -14.24 16.99 18.84
N ASP A 109 -14.78 17.37 20.00
CA ASP A 109 -15.68 18.52 20.17
C ASP A 109 -14.96 19.87 20.03
N ILE A 110 -13.63 19.89 20.17
CA ILE A 110 -12.82 21.11 20.03
C ILE A 110 -12.37 21.36 18.59
N VAL A 111 -12.59 20.41 17.68
CA VAL A 111 -12.22 20.57 16.27
C VAL A 111 -13.13 21.62 15.63
N PRO A 112 -12.58 22.66 14.97
CA PRO A 112 -13.39 23.65 14.27
C PRO A 112 -14.32 23.00 13.24
N GLU A 113 -15.57 23.45 13.18
CA GLU A 113 -16.61 22.81 12.36
C GLU A 113 -16.21 22.71 10.88
N GLU A 114 -15.61 23.75 10.30
CA GLU A 114 -15.16 23.73 8.90
C GLU A 114 -14.08 22.66 8.63
N ILE A 115 -13.16 22.48 9.59
CA ILE A 115 -12.10 21.47 9.52
C ILE A 115 -12.69 20.07 9.67
N LYS A 116 -13.60 19.90 10.64
CA LYS A 116 -14.35 18.65 10.83
C LYS A 116 -15.12 18.27 9.56
N GLN A 117 -15.85 19.21 8.95
CA GLN A 117 -16.60 18.96 7.71
C GLN A 117 -15.70 18.63 6.53
N THR A 118 -14.49 19.19 6.48
CA THR A 118 -13.49 18.85 5.46
C THR A 118 -12.95 17.43 5.68
N ALA A 119 -12.63 17.07 6.92
CA ALA A 119 -12.22 15.71 7.27
C ALA A 119 -13.31 14.67 6.96
N LEU A 120 -14.58 14.95 7.29
CA LEU A 120 -15.70 14.07 6.98
C LEU A 120 -15.90 13.90 5.47
N ALA A 121 -15.81 15.00 4.70
CA ALA A 121 -15.99 14.98 3.25
C ALA A 121 -14.85 14.29 2.48
N VAL A 122 -13.62 14.33 3.02
CA VAL A 122 -12.42 13.81 2.35
C VAL A 122 -11.98 12.45 2.92
N LEU A 123 -11.80 12.32 4.23
CA LEU A 123 -11.20 11.13 4.85
C LEU A 123 -12.17 9.94 4.85
N VAL A 124 -13.43 10.13 5.28
CA VAL A 124 -14.33 8.99 5.50
C VAL A 124 -14.65 8.25 4.18
N PRO A 125 -14.93 8.92 3.05
CA PRO A 125 -15.15 8.22 1.78
C PRO A 125 -13.91 7.49 1.23
N LEU A 126 -12.69 7.90 1.61
CA LEU A 126 -11.46 7.20 1.18
C LEU A 126 -11.44 5.73 1.63
N ARG A 127 -12.21 5.34 2.66
CA ARG A 127 -12.35 3.92 3.06
C ARG A 127 -12.79 3.02 1.90
N HIS A 128 -13.49 3.56 0.90
CA HIS A 128 -13.91 2.83 -0.30
C HIS A 128 -12.75 2.66 -1.31
N VAL A 129 -11.84 3.63 -1.37
CA VAL A 129 -10.57 3.53 -2.12
C VAL A 129 -9.66 2.48 -1.48
N GLU A 130 -9.56 2.51 -0.15
CA GLU A 130 -8.81 1.51 0.62
C GLU A 130 -9.35 0.09 0.43
N TRP A 131 -10.67 -0.08 0.36
CA TRP A 131 -11.26 -1.37 0.00
C TRP A 131 -10.85 -1.83 -1.41
N GLY A 132 -10.73 -0.91 -2.37
CA GLY A 132 -10.13 -1.17 -3.67
C GLY A 132 -8.67 -1.64 -3.57
N GLY A 133 -7.86 -0.97 -2.73
CA GLY A 133 -6.48 -1.36 -2.43
C GLY A 133 -6.37 -2.76 -1.81
N ASN A 134 -7.28 -3.11 -0.90
CA ASN A 134 -7.40 -4.46 -0.35
C ASN A 134 -7.68 -5.51 -1.44
N MET A 135 -8.70 -5.27 -2.27
CA MET A 135 -9.09 -6.21 -3.33
C MET A 135 -7.98 -6.38 -4.37
N GLY A 136 -7.38 -5.27 -4.83
CA GLY A 136 -6.29 -5.28 -5.81
C GLY A 136 -5.06 -6.03 -5.29
N ASN A 137 -4.63 -5.77 -4.06
CA ASN A 137 -3.47 -6.46 -3.48
C ASN A 137 -3.75 -7.93 -3.14
N SER A 138 -4.99 -8.27 -2.79
CA SER A 138 -5.42 -9.67 -2.66
C SER A 138 -5.36 -10.40 -4.00
N TYR A 139 -5.77 -9.75 -5.09
CA TYR A 139 -5.63 -10.27 -6.45
C TYR A 139 -4.16 -10.49 -6.82
N ILE A 140 -3.29 -9.52 -6.54
CA ILE A 140 -1.84 -9.66 -6.77
C ILE A 140 -1.25 -10.82 -5.96
N SER A 141 -1.66 -10.99 -4.71
CA SER A 141 -1.19 -12.11 -3.90
C SER A 141 -1.61 -13.47 -4.46
N ALA A 142 -2.83 -13.56 -5.00
CA ALA A 142 -3.37 -14.79 -5.57
C ALA A 142 -2.76 -15.16 -6.92
N TYR A 143 -2.49 -14.16 -7.78
CA TYR A 143 -2.11 -14.39 -9.19
C TYR A 143 -0.66 -14.01 -9.54
N GLY A 144 0.02 -13.28 -8.66
CA GLY A 144 1.42 -12.95 -8.80
C GLY A 144 2.33 -14.18 -8.76
N TYR A 145 3.54 -14.06 -9.29
CA TYR A 145 4.50 -15.14 -9.33
C TYR A 145 5.70 -14.86 -8.40
N GLY A 146 5.92 -15.76 -7.44
CA GLY A 146 7.01 -15.72 -6.48
C GLY A 146 6.59 -15.13 -5.13
N THR A 147 6.84 -15.88 -4.06
CA THR A 147 6.48 -15.48 -2.69
C THR A 147 7.06 -14.13 -2.28
N ALA A 148 8.23 -13.74 -2.81
CA ALA A 148 8.89 -12.47 -2.50
C ALA A 148 8.03 -11.23 -2.83
N ILE A 149 7.23 -11.29 -3.90
CA ILE A 149 6.31 -10.21 -4.27
C ILE A 149 4.89 -10.46 -3.74
N THR A 150 4.41 -11.71 -3.73
CA THR A 150 3.01 -12.00 -3.35
C THR A 150 2.75 -11.89 -1.85
N GLN A 151 3.71 -12.21 -0.99
CA GLN A 151 3.52 -12.10 0.47
C GLN A 151 3.40 -10.65 0.96
N PRO A 152 4.26 -9.67 0.57
CA PRO A 152 4.08 -8.29 1.01
C PRO A 152 2.83 -7.65 0.41
N CYS A 153 2.37 -8.08 -0.78
CA CYS A 153 1.07 -7.64 -1.31
C CYS A 153 -0.08 -8.11 -0.41
N LEU A 154 -0.07 -9.34 0.10
CA LEU A 154 -1.10 -9.79 1.05
C LEU A 154 -1.09 -8.96 2.33
N TYR A 155 0.09 -8.64 2.84
CA TYR A 155 0.24 -7.78 4.02
C TYR A 155 -0.32 -6.38 3.74
N HIS A 156 0.03 -5.79 2.60
CA HIS A 156 -0.48 -4.49 2.14
C HIS A 156 -2.00 -4.50 1.97
N ALA A 157 -2.59 -5.61 1.48
CA ALA A 157 -4.05 -5.77 1.42
C ALA A 157 -4.69 -5.69 2.81
N MET A 158 -4.12 -6.38 3.80
CA MET A 158 -4.63 -6.33 5.17
C MET A 158 -4.42 -4.97 5.82
N ASP A 159 -3.34 -4.28 5.46
CA ASP A 159 -3.09 -2.92 5.93
C ASP A 159 -4.12 -1.93 5.37
N HIS A 160 -4.49 -2.02 4.08
CA HIS A 160 -5.58 -1.24 3.50
C HIS A 160 -6.91 -1.50 4.22
N LEU A 161 -7.19 -2.74 4.63
CA LEU A 161 -8.36 -3.04 5.46
C LEU A 161 -8.30 -2.29 6.80
N ALA A 162 -7.12 -2.25 7.44
CA ALA A 162 -6.94 -1.47 8.67
C ALA A 162 -7.12 0.04 8.43
N VAL A 163 -6.60 0.60 7.34
CA VAL A 163 -6.84 2.00 6.98
C VAL A 163 -8.34 2.27 6.79
N ALA A 164 -9.06 1.41 6.08
CA ALA A 164 -10.52 1.54 5.90
C ALA A 164 -11.28 1.50 7.24
N GLN A 165 -10.82 0.67 8.19
CA GLN A 165 -11.36 0.60 9.55
C GLN A 165 -11.08 1.89 10.33
N TYR A 166 -9.86 2.43 10.25
CA TYR A 166 -9.50 3.69 10.91
C TYR A 166 -10.25 4.90 10.34
N LEU A 167 -10.39 4.99 9.02
CA LEU A 167 -11.20 6.03 8.37
C LEU A 167 -12.69 5.91 8.77
N THR A 168 -13.17 4.69 8.98
CA THR A 168 -14.51 4.46 9.54
C THR A 168 -14.59 4.96 10.99
N ARG A 169 -13.60 4.64 11.84
CA ARG A 169 -13.57 5.11 13.24
C ARG A 169 -13.48 6.64 13.33
N ILE A 170 -12.73 7.30 12.44
CA ILE A 170 -12.68 8.77 12.34
C ILE A 170 -14.09 9.35 12.15
N GLY A 171 -14.88 8.81 11.23
CA GLY A 171 -16.27 9.25 11.03
C GLY A 171 -17.13 9.08 12.29
N LEU A 172 -17.00 7.92 12.95
CA LEU A 172 -17.72 7.62 14.19
C LEU A 172 -17.35 8.59 15.33
N VAL A 173 -16.07 8.92 15.48
CA VAL A 173 -15.59 9.83 16.52
C VAL A 173 -15.99 11.28 16.24
N LEU A 174 -15.94 11.72 14.99
CA LEU A 174 -16.23 13.12 14.64
C LEU A 174 -17.72 13.43 14.63
N GLU A 175 -18.57 12.55 14.09
CA GLU A 175 -19.98 12.85 13.84
C GLU A 175 -20.94 11.69 14.14
N GLY A 176 -20.43 10.49 14.43
CA GLY A 176 -21.23 9.34 14.77
C GLY A 176 -21.57 8.43 13.58
N PRO A 177 -22.43 7.42 13.78
CA PRO A 177 -22.77 6.42 12.75
C PRO A 177 -23.29 7.01 11.44
N GLU A 178 -24.03 8.12 11.49
CA GLU A 178 -24.62 8.80 10.33
C GLU A 178 -23.55 9.30 9.35
N ALA A 179 -22.34 9.60 9.83
CA ALA A 179 -21.22 9.97 8.98
C ALA A 179 -20.88 8.88 7.96
N LEU A 180 -21.09 7.60 8.30
CA LEU A 180 -20.80 6.48 7.42
C LEU A 180 -21.80 6.35 6.28
N ASP A 181 -23.07 6.65 6.53
CA ASP A 181 -24.11 6.67 5.50
C ASP A 181 -23.91 7.86 4.57
N SER A 182 -23.64 9.05 5.13
CA SER A 182 -23.31 10.25 4.37
C SER A 182 -22.07 10.05 3.50
N ALA A 183 -21.00 9.45 4.02
CA ALA A 183 -19.80 9.16 3.26
C ALA A 183 -20.04 8.14 2.13
N LYS A 184 -20.89 7.13 2.38
CA LYS A 184 -21.25 6.16 1.35
C LYS A 184 -22.12 6.81 0.27
N ASP A 185 -23.07 7.67 0.62
CA ASP A 185 -23.86 8.41 -0.34
C ASP A 185 -22.98 9.34 -1.19
N ALA A 186 -22.04 10.07 -0.55
CA ALA A 186 -21.06 10.89 -1.25
C ALA A 186 -20.21 10.07 -2.24
N TRP A 187 -19.78 8.86 -1.86
CA TRP A 187 -19.09 7.94 -2.76
C TRP A 187 -19.96 7.46 -3.94
N MET A 188 -21.20 7.08 -3.65
CA MET A 188 -22.10 6.49 -4.65
C MET A 188 -22.66 7.51 -5.63
N ASN A 189 -23.03 8.68 -5.14
CA ASN A 189 -23.85 9.68 -5.85
C ASN A 189 -23.18 11.06 -5.95
N GLY A 190 -22.20 11.37 -5.09
CA GLY A 190 -21.54 12.67 -5.07
C GLY A 190 -20.61 12.87 -6.27
N ALA A 191 -20.82 13.96 -7.02
CA ALA A 191 -20.04 14.30 -8.22
C ALA A 191 -18.53 14.39 -7.96
N MET A 192 -18.13 14.85 -6.76
CA MET A 192 -16.74 14.93 -6.33
C MET A 192 -16.02 13.58 -6.38
N TRP A 193 -16.71 12.50 -5.99
CA TRP A 193 -16.12 11.18 -5.84
C TRP A 193 -16.25 10.30 -7.08
N GLN A 194 -17.11 10.65 -8.05
CA GLN A 194 -17.34 9.79 -9.22
C GLN A 194 -16.08 9.51 -10.06
N PRO A 195 -15.19 10.49 -10.31
CA PRO A 195 -13.93 10.21 -11.00
C PRO A 195 -13.05 9.18 -10.26
N MET A 196 -12.95 9.28 -8.93
CA MET A 196 -12.18 8.35 -8.10
C MET A 196 -12.84 6.97 -8.07
N ARG A 197 -14.16 6.92 -7.88
CA ARG A 197 -14.92 5.68 -7.91
C ARG A 197 -14.76 4.94 -9.24
N GLN A 198 -14.89 5.65 -10.35
CA GLN A 198 -14.67 5.10 -11.68
C GLN A 198 -13.23 4.57 -11.83
N HIS A 199 -12.23 5.32 -11.37
CA HIS A 199 -10.83 4.87 -11.40
C HIS A 199 -10.64 3.55 -10.64
N VAL A 200 -11.11 3.48 -9.39
CA VAL A 200 -11.02 2.26 -8.56
C VAL A 200 -11.74 1.09 -9.21
N GLU A 201 -12.98 1.26 -9.67
CA GLU A 201 -13.75 0.20 -10.34
C GLU A 201 -13.07 -0.28 -11.63
N ASN A 202 -12.45 0.62 -12.39
CA ASN A 202 -11.68 0.25 -13.59
C ASN A 202 -10.42 -0.56 -13.26
N VAL A 203 -9.72 -0.25 -12.16
CA VAL A 203 -8.55 -1.03 -11.73
C VAL A 203 -8.95 -2.43 -11.29
N LEU A 204 -10.13 -2.59 -10.67
CA LEU A 204 -10.64 -3.90 -10.22
C LEU A 204 -10.93 -4.90 -11.37
N VAL A 205 -10.99 -4.43 -12.61
CA VAL A 205 -11.20 -5.28 -13.80
C VAL A 205 -9.92 -5.50 -14.62
N VAL A 206 -8.79 -4.94 -14.20
CA VAL A 206 -7.48 -5.23 -14.80
C VAL A 206 -7.05 -6.66 -14.45
N GLN A 207 -6.49 -7.39 -15.42
CA GLN A 207 -6.06 -8.78 -15.21
C GLN A 207 -4.54 -8.90 -14.99
N ASP A 208 -3.75 -7.99 -15.56
CA ASP A 208 -2.30 -7.98 -15.35
C ASP A 208 -1.99 -7.53 -13.92
N TRP A 209 -1.53 -8.46 -13.08
CA TRP A 209 -1.31 -8.18 -11.66
C TRP A 209 -0.20 -7.14 -11.43
N PHE A 210 0.79 -7.01 -12.32
CA PHE A 210 1.83 -5.98 -12.18
C PHE A 210 1.30 -4.62 -12.65
N GLU A 211 0.39 -4.60 -13.63
CA GLU A 211 -0.35 -3.38 -14.01
C GLU A 211 -1.18 -2.87 -12.84
N ILE A 212 -1.88 -3.76 -12.11
CA ILE A 212 -2.58 -3.39 -10.86
C ILE A 212 -1.60 -2.82 -9.84
N PHE A 213 -0.44 -3.46 -9.63
CA PHE A 213 0.58 -2.98 -8.70
C PHE A 213 1.04 -1.55 -9.05
N VAL A 214 1.19 -1.24 -10.35
CA VAL A 214 1.56 0.11 -10.81
C VAL A 214 0.40 1.08 -10.64
N ALA A 215 -0.82 0.73 -11.05
CA ALA A 215 -1.98 1.61 -10.99
C ALA A 215 -2.36 1.95 -9.54
N GLN A 216 -2.46 0.94 -8.68
CA GLN A 216 -2.85 1.06 -7.27
C GLN A 216 -1.68 1.55 -6.41
N ASN A 217 -0.64 0.70 -6.25
CA ASN A 217 0.36 0.90 -5.20
C ASN A 217 1.40 1.98 -5.54
N LEU A 218 1.72 2.15 -6.84
CA LEU A 218 2.64 3.21 -7.26
C LEU A 218 1.88 4.52 -7.51
N VAL A 219 0.93 4.53 -8.45
CA VAL A 219 0.33 5.77 -8.95
C VAL A 219 -0.75 6.32 -8.02
N LEU A 220 -1.80 5.55 -7.72
CA LEU A 220 -2.91 6.01 -6.90
C LEU A 220 -2.45 6.37 -5.49
N GLU A 221 -1.75 5.46 -4.81
CA GLU A 221 -1.23 5.71 -3.47
C GLU A 221 -0.16 6.81 -3.47
N GLY A 222 0.75 6.79 -4.45
CA GLY A 222 1.85 7.76 -4.54
C GLY A 222 1.42 9.19 -4.81
N LEU A 223 0.18 9.42 -5.25
CA LEU A 223 -0.42 10.75 -5.39
C LEU A 223 -1.40 11.06 -4.25
N THR A 224 -2.23 10.08 -3.84
CA THR A 224 -3.28 10.29 -2.83
C THR A 224 -2.70 10.46 -1.43
N TYR A 225 -1.73 9.64 -1.04
CA TYR A 225 -1.22 9.67 0.33
C TYR A 225 -0.47 10.95 0.67
N PRO A 226 0.44 11.47 -0.18
CA PRO A 226 1.04 12.77 0.08
C PRO A 226 -0.01 13.89 0.15
N LEU A 227 -0.99 13.90 -0.76
CA LEU A 227 -2.07 14.90 -0.74
C LEU A 227 -2.84 14.91 0.59
N VAL A 228 -3.19 13.73 1.11
CA VAL A 228 -4.07 13.58 2.28
C VAL A 228 -3.32 13.57 3.60
N TYR A 229 -2.21 12.85 3.70
CA TYR A 229 -1.52 12.58 4.96
C TYR A 229 -0.25 13.41 5.16
N ASP A 230 0.16 14.20 4.15
CA ASP A 230 1.19 15.24 4.32
C ASP A 230 0.57 16.64 4.21
N TYR A 231 -0.01 16.98 3.05
CA TYR A 231 -0.51 18.35 2.80
C TYR A 231 -1.79 18.68 3.59
N LEU A 232 -2.83 17.84 3.50
CA LEU A 232 -4.08 18.08 4.21
C LEU A 232 -3.89 17.92 5.73
N ASP A 233 -3.04 16.98 6.15
CA ASP A 233 -2.67 16.84 7.56
C ASP A 233 -1.97 18.10 8.11
N GLY A 234 -1.05 18.68 7.32
CA GLY A 234 -0.40 19.95 7.65
C GLY A 234 -1.39 21.11 7.77
N ASP A 235 -2.38 21.18 6.87
CA ASP A 235 -3.45 22.19 6.93
C ASP A 235 -4.32 22.01 8.18
N PHE A 236 -4.73 20.77 8.49
CA PHE A 236 -5.46 20.47 9.73
C PHE A 236 -4.66 20.91 10.95
N SER A 237 -3.38 20.55 11.03
CA SER A 237 -2.52 20.93 12.15
C SER A 237 -2.39 22.46 12.30
N ALA A 238 -2.32 23.20 11.20
CA ALA A 238 -2.22 24.66 11.23
C ALA A 238 -3.53 25.36 11.65
N ASN A 239 -4.69 24.75 11.35
CA ASN A 239 -6.01 25.36 11.51
C ASN A 239 -6.84 24.79 12.67
N GLY A 240 -6.20 24.18 13.67
CA GLY A 240 -6.87 23.68 14.89
C GLY A 240 -7.45 22.26 14.78
N GLY A 241 -7.12 21.54 13.71
CA GLY A 241 -7.48 20.15 13.44
C GLY A 241 -6.46 19.10 13.91
N THR A 242 -5.54 19.43 14.82
CA THR A 242 -4.49 18.48 15.30
C THR A 242 -5.06 17.14 15.80
N VAL A 243 -6.29 17.14 16.33
CA VAL A 243 -6.99 15.91 16.73
C VAL A 243 -7.20 14.95 15.55
N ILE A 244 -7.48 15.47 14.36
CA ILE A 244 -7.57 14.66 13.13
C ILE A 244 -6.20 14.10 12.76
N SER A 245 -5.14 14.91 12.86
CA SER A 245 -3.76 14.45 12.62
C SER A 245 -3.33 13.30 13.53
N MET A 246 -3.79 13.32 14.78
CA MET A 246 -3.57 12.21 15.70
C MET A 246 -4.27 10.93 15.23
N MET A 247 -5.48 11.02 14.66
CA MET A 247 -6.24 9.87 14.16
C MET A 247 -5.72 9.33 12.82
N THR A 248 -5.06 10.15 12.01
CA THR A 248 -4.47 9.76 10.71
C THR A 248 -3.01 9.31 10.79
N ARG A 249 -2.42 9.33 11.99
CA ARG A 249 -1.02 8.98 12.24
C ARG A 249 -0.60 7.63 11.65
N PHE A 250 -1.44 6.60 11.78
CA PHE A 250 -1.17 5.27 11.21
C PHE A 250 -0.89 5.36 9.71
N MET A 251 -1.72 6.10 8.96
CA MET A 251 -1.66 6.20 7.51
C MET A 251 -0.40 6.95 7.03
N GLY A 252 -0.02 8.02 7.72
CA GLY A 252 1.22 8.76 7.44
C GLY A 252 2.47 7.92 7.67
N GLU A 253 2.57 7.24 8.82
CA GLU A 253 3.70 6.35 9.12
C GLU A 253 3.74 5.14 8.17
N TRP A 254 2.59 4.54 7.89
CA TRP A 254 2.44 3.38 7.02
C TRP A 254 2.86 3.68 5.58
N SER A 255 2.37 4.78 4.99
CA SER A 255 2.67 5.14 3.60
C SER A 255 4.15 5.46 3.37
N THR A 256 4.82 6.07 4.36
CA THR A 256 6.26 6.29 4.33
C THR A 256 7.05 4.97 4.34
N GLU A 257 6.57 3.96 5.09
CA GLU A 257 7.16 2.62 5.12
C GLU A 257 6.93 1.86 3.81
N THR A 258 5.68 1.78 3.36
CA THR A 258 5.28 0.96 2.20
C THR A 258 5.76 1.57 0.88
N GLY A 259 5.82 2.89 0.77
CA GLY A 259 6.36 3.58 -0.41
C GLY A 259 7.79 3.13 -0.75
N LYS A 260 8.63 2.87 0.26
CA LYS A 260 9.99 2.35 0.07
C LYS A 260 10.00 0.93 -0.50
N TRP A 261 9.06 0.08 -0.08
CA TRP A 261 8.92 -1.26 -0.63
C TRP A 261 8.44 -1.22 -2.08
N VAL A 262 7.41 -0.40 -2.37
CA VAL A 262 6.90 -0.19 -3.73
C VAL A 262 8.03 0.28 -4.66
N ASP A 263 8.80 1.29 -4.25
CA ASP A 263 9.92 1.81 -5.02
C ASP A 263 10.98 0.74 -5.31
N ALA A 264 11.27 -0.11 -4.33
CA ALA A 264 12.22 -1.21 -4.51
C ALA A 264 11.74 -2.21 -5.58
N GLN A 265 10.43 -2.52 -5.63
CA GLN A 265 9.88 -3.45 -6.61
C GLN A 265 9.94 -2.85 -8.02
N ILE A 266 9.50 -1.60 -8.16
CA ILE A 266 9.53 -0.87 -9.44
C ILE A 266 10.95 -0.76 -9.96
N LYS A 267 11.90 -0.38 -9.10
CA LYS A 267 13.31 -0.23 -9.47
C LYS A 267 13.91 -1.55 -9.98
N VAL A 268 13.61 -2.67 -9.31
CA VAL A 268 14.13 -3.98 -9.72
C VAL A 268 13.50 -4.42 -11.04
N ALA A 269 12.17 -4.33 -11.17
CA ALA A 269 11.47 -4.73 -12.39
C ALA A 269 11.87 -3.89 -13.62
N ALA A 270 12.01 -2.57 -13.45
CA ALA A 270 12.43 -1.66 -14.51
C ALA A 270 13.91 -1.84 -14.90
N ALA A 271 14.77 -2.29 -13.98
CA ALA A 271 16.19 -2.54 -14.27
C ALA A 271 16.44 -3.88 -14.98
N GLU A 272 15.48 -4.80 -14.99
CA GLU A 272 15.60 -6.13 -15.60
C GLU A 272 15.78 -6.07 -17.12
N SER A 273 15.06 -5.16 -17.79
CA SER A 273 15.10 -5.01 -19.25
C SER A 273 14.58 -3.64 -19.72
N ALA A 274 14.96 -3.24 -20.93
CA ALA A 274 14.45 -2.01 -21.55
C ALA A 274 12.94 -2.09 -21.83
N GLU A 275 12.46 -3.29 -22.15
CA GLU A 275 11.05 -3.60 -22.41
C GLU A 275 10.20 -3.44 -21.14
N ASN A 276 10.64 -3.97 -19.99
CA ASN A 276 9.94 -3.77 -18.71
C ASN A 276 9.92 -2.29 -18.34
N LYS A 277 11.05 -1.58 -18.48
CA LYS A 277 11.12 -0.15 -18.21
C LYS A 277 10.11 0.63 -19.05
N ALA A 278 10.04 0.36 -20.34
CA ALA A 278 9.10 1.02 -21.25
C ALA A 278 7.65 0.72 -20.84
N LEU A 279 7.31 -0.55 -20.64
CA LEU A 279 5.98 -1.00 -20.22
C LEU A 279 5.51 -0.32 -18.93
N ILE A 280 6.34 -0.37 -17.87
CA ILE A 280 6.00 0.20 -16.57
C ILE A 280 5.88 1.74 -16.67
N SER A 281 6.77 2.38 -17.44
CA SER A 281 6.69 3.82 -17.68
C SER A 281 5.39 4.20 -18.40
N ASP A 282 4.94 3.39 -19.36
CA ASP A 282 3.71 3.63 -20.12
C ASP A 282 2.47 3.43 -19.25
N TRP A 283 2.45 2.43 -18.36
CA TRP A 283 1.42 2.33 -17.33
C TRP A 283 1.38 3.56 -16.43
N VAL A 284 2.53 4.07 -15.97
CA VAL A 284 2.54 5.32 -15.17
C VAL A 284 1.96 6.50 -15.96
N LYS A 285 2.34 6.66 -17.23
CA LYS A 285 1.79 7.73 -18.09
C LYS A 285 0.28 7.57 -18.34
N GLN A 286 -0.21 6.34 -18.39
CA GLN A 286 -1.63 6.04 -18.54
C GLN A 286 -2.42 6.39 -17.29
N TYR A 287 -1.98 5.94 -16.11
CA TYR A 287 -2.75 6.08 -14.88
C TYR A 287 -2.59 7.43 -14.19
N ARG A 288 -1.41 8.07 -14.28
CA ARG A 288 -1.16 9.38 -13.63
C ARG A 288 -2.22 10.44 -13.97
N PRO A 289 -2.53 10.75 -15.25
CA PRO A 289 -3.53 11.76 -15.55
C PRO A 289 -4.94 11.38 -15.07
N LEU A 290 -5.29 10.09 -15.05
CA LEU A 290 -6.57 9.61 -14.55
C LEU A 290 -6.70 9.82 -13.03
N VAL A 291 -5.64 9.50 -12.28
CA VAL A 291 -5.60 9.73 -10.83
C VAL A 291 -5.60 11.22 -10.52
N LEU A 292 -4.84 12.05 -11.25
CA LEU A 292 -4.85 13.50 -11.04
C LEU A 292 -6.23 14.12 -11.34
N ALA A 293 -6.90 13.67 -12.39
CA ALA A 293 -8.28 14.08 -12.67
C ALA A 293 -9.25 13.63 -11.56
N ALA A 294 -9.00 12.46 -10.96
CA ALA A 294 -9.79 11.96 -9.84
C ALA A 294 -9.54 12.71 -8.53
N LEU A 295 -8.31 13.18 -8.30
CA LEU A 295 -7.93 13.96 -7.13
C LEU A 295 -8.31 15.43 -7.24
N ALA A 296 -8.45 15.99 -8.45
CA ALA A 296 -8.80 17.40 -8.67
C ALA A 296 -10.02 17.90 -7.85
N PRO A 297 -11.20 17.26 -7.91
CA PRO A 297 -12.35 17.72 -7.13
C PRO A 297 -12.18 17.52 -5.61
N ILE A 298 -11.40 16.51 -5.20
CA ILE A 298 -11.09 16.25 -3.78
C ILE A 298 -10.13 17.34 -3.25
N ALA A 299 -9.09 17.68 -4.01
CA ALA A 299 -8.16 18.75 -3.68
C ALA A 299 -8.86 20.11 -3.64
N GLN A 300 -9.81 20.37 -4.55
CA GLN A 300 -10.63 21.58 -4.52
C GLN A 300 -11.43 21.68 -3.22
N ARG A 301 -11.98 20.57 -2.73
CA ARG A 301 -12.70 20.54 -1.45
C ARG A 301 -11.78 20.74 -0.25
N ALA A 302 -10.57 20.21 -0.33
CA ALA A 302 -9.59 20.23 0.76
C ALA A 302 -8.85 21.57 0.89
N PHE A 303 -8.48 22.19 -0.23
CA PHE A 303 -7.53 23.32 -0.26
C PHE A 303 -8.08 24.59 -0.93
N GLY A 304 -9.30 24.57 -1.46
CA GLY A 304 -9.90 25.71 -2.14
C GLY A 304 -9.01 26.24 -3.26
N ASP A 305 -8.64 27.52 -3.19
CA ASP A 305 -7.82 28.21 -4.19
C ASP A 305 -6.39 27.65 -4.30
N GLN A 306 -5.90 26.88 -3.31
CA GLN A 306 -4.56 26.27 -3.33
C GLN A 306 -4.54 24.89 -4.01
N ALA A 307 -5.69 24.35 -4.42
CA ALA A 307 -5.81 22.99 -4.93
C ALA A 307 -4.89 22.70 -6.12
N GLU A 308 -4.83 23.59 -7.11
CA GLU A 308 -3.96 23.42 -8.28
C GLU A 308 -2.47 23.43 -7.90
N THR A 309 -2.07 24.34 -6.99
CA THR A 309 -0.69 24.43 -6.50
C THR A 309 -0.28 23.15 -5.79
N VAL A 310 -1.08 22.68 -4.83
CA VAL A 310 -0.79 21.46 -4.06
C VAL A 310 -0.74 20.24 -4.98
N LEU A 311 -1.66 20.11 -5.94
CA LEU A 311 -1.62 19.01 -6.91
C LEU A 311 -0.37 19.06 -7.79
N ALA A 312 0.08 20.25 -8.19
CA ALA A 312 1.32 20.39 -8.96
C ALA A 312 2.54 19.96 -8.14
N GLU A 313 2.60 20.31 -6.85
CA GLU A 313 3.69 19.91 -5.96
C GLU A 313 3.71 18.40 -5.70
N VAL A 314 2.55 17.80 -5.39
CA VAL A 314 2.40 16.34 -5.24
C VAL A 314 2.80 15.62 -6.54
N THR A 315 2.39 16.14 -7.70
CA THR A 315 2.77 15.59 -9.01
C THR A 315 4.28 15.67 -9.24
N ALA A 316 4.92 16.79 -8.87
CA ALA A 316 6.37 16.95 -9.01
C ALA A 316 7.13 15.96 -8.11
N GLN A 317 6.69 15.77 -6.87
CA GLN A 317 7.25 14.79 -5.94
C GLN A 317 7.11 13.36 -6.49
N PHE A 318 5.92 13.01 -7.00
CA PHE A 318 5.66 11.71 -7.62
C PHE A 318 6.55 11.46 -8.85
N ASN A 319 6.72 12.46 -9.72
CA ASN A 319 7.58 12.34 -10.90
C ASN A 319 9.06 12.17 -10.52
N ALA A 320 9.53 12.90 -9.51
CA ALA A 320 10.88 12.73 -8.98
C ALA A 320 11.10 11.32 -8.41
N ARG A 321 10.11 10.79 -7.68
CA ARG A 321 10.11 9.42 -7.14
C ARG A 321 10.18 8.38 -8.28
N CYS A 322 9.35 8.50 -9.30
CA CYS A 322 9.38 7.60 -10.46
C CYS A 322 10.71 7.65 -11.22
N THR A 323 11.26 8.85 -11.42
CA THR A 323 12.57 9.04 -12.06
C THR A 323 13.69 8.36 -11.27
N LYS A 324 13.67 8.49 -9.93
CA LYS A 324 14.62 7.81 -9.04
C LYS A 324 14.51 6.28 -9.07
N SER A 325 13.32 5.77 -9.34
CA SER A 325 13.06 4.33 -9.57
C SER A 325 13.40 3.87 -11.00
N GLY A 326 13.90 4.77 -11.86
CA GLY A 326 14.42 4.45 -13.19
C GLY A 326 13.41 4.54 -14.33
N LEU A 327 12.20 5.05 -14.06
CA LEU A 327 11.12 5.21 -15.05
C LEU A 327 11.25 6.51 -15.85
N ALA A 328 10.59 6.57 -17.00
CA ALA A 328 10.45 7.78 -17.80
C ALA A 328 9.03 8.35 -17.64
N VAL A 329 8.91 9.51 -16.98
CA VAL A 329 7.63 10.11 -16.55
C VAL A 329 7.40 11.51 -17.08
#